data_AF-A0A924Y845-F1
#
_entry.id   AF-A0A924Y845-F1
#
_cell.length_a   1.000
_cell.length_b   1.000
_cell.length_c   1.000
_cell.angle_alpha   90.00
_cell.angle_beta   90.00
_cell.angle_gamma   90.00
#
_symmetry.space_group_name_H-M   'P 1'
#
loop_
_entity.id
_entity.type
_entity.pdbx_description
1 polymer ?
#
loop_
_entity_poly.entity_id
_entity_poly.type
_entity_poly.pdbx_seq_one_letter_code
_entity_poly.pdbx_strand_id
1 'polypeptide(L)'
;MTRIERVLAVYDMVTFIRPLARFRNGTGTTPALTQKRESRTWTPESGKHVQTVFFQFYEATNQKDAKRAITLGEELCRLDDSPQDRFNLACLYVEESRFDDAIKKLNEAIACAPNDPSFRVAEQIREDTDLDPLRKRPDFSDLLKRAEAASWKPARLEYETGDARPAPSTRSGRDNEYLTALRTKYNLDALIAGSRGDMEQVKILCTWVHTRWNHVGDTNSQSTDPVGLLEAAEKGDNFRCAEYGITVTGCLNAVGIPARVVSARAQDVETRRFGAG
;
A
#
# COMPACT_ATOMS: atom_id res chain seq x y z
N MET A 1 17.20 -7.08 2.36
CA MET A 1 16.01 -6.77 3.16
C MET A 1 15.78 -7.90 4.15
N THR A 2 15.55 -7.61 5.41
CA THR A 2 15.13 -8.61 6.41
C THR A 2 13.66 -8.97 6.17
N ARG A 3 13.22 -10.16 6.63
CA ARG A 3 11.81 -10.60 6.55
C ARG A 3 10.82 -9.57 7.11
N ILE A 4 11.26 -8.82 8.13
CA ILE A 4 10.56 -7.70 8.76
C ILE A 4 10.24 -6.60 7.74
N GLU A 5 11.18 -6.27 6.85
CA GLU A 5 10.99 -5.23 5.84
C GLU A 5 10.03 -5.67 4.71
N ARG A 6 9.91 -6.99 4.44
CA ARG A 6 8.99 -7.52 3.43
C ARG A 6 7.55 -7.66 3.94
N VAL A 7 7.37 -8.13 5.18
CA VAL A 7 6.05 -8.15 5.84
C VAL A 7 5.54 -6.73 6.04
N LEU A 8 6.41 -5.75 6.35
CA LEU A 8 6.01 -4.35 6.42
C LEU A 8 5.67 -3.76 5.05
N ALA A 9 6.47 -4.02 4.00
CA ALA A 9 6.24 -3.45 2.67
C ALA A 9 4.89 -3.81 2.03
N VAL A 10 4.28 -4.94 2.41
CA VAL A 10 2.95 -5.36 1.90
C VAL A 10 1.79 -4.83 2.76
N TYR A 11 2.03 -4.49 4.03
CA TYR A 11 0.98 -4.13 4.99
C TYR A 11 1.06 -2.68 5.52
N ASP A 12 1.95 -1.84 4.97
CA ASP A 12 2.18 -0.44 5.37
C ASP A 12 1.04 0.53 4.98
N MET A 13 -0.22 0.08 5.02
CA MET A 13 -1.41 0.90 4.76
C MET A 13 -2.49 0.67 5.83
N VAL A 14 -2.32 1.21 7.03
CA VAL A 14 -3.39 1.22 8.05
C VAL A 14 -4.07 2.58 8.06
N THR A 15 -5.35 2.63 7.67
CA THR A 15 -6.24 3.78 7.92
C THR A 15 -7.45 3.34 8.74
N PHE A 16 -7.72 4.10 9.80
CA PHE A 16 -8.92 4.00 10.63
C PHE A 16 -10.14 4.58 9.87
N ILE A 17 -11.22 3.82 9.70
CA ILE A 17 -12.50 4.37 9.19
C ILE A 17 -13.49 4.52 10.36
N ARG A 18 -13.85 5.77 10.67
CA ARG A 18 -15.11 6.09 11.38
C ARG A 18 -16.26 6.08 10.37
N PRO A 19 -17.46 5.56 10.72
CA PRO A 19 -18.56 5.50 9.79
C PRO A 19 -19.31 6.84 9.75
N LEU A 20 -19.30 7.53 8.60
CA LEU A 20 -20.30 8.56 8.32
C LEU A 20 -20.74 8.57 6.83
N ALA A 21 -22.03 8.28 6.67
CA ALA A 21 -23.00 8.75 5.69
C ALA A 21 -22.86 8.41 4.18
N ARG A 22 -23.93 7.73 3.73
CA ARG A 22 -24.44 7.44 2.37
C ARG A 22 -23.98 8.39 1.26
N PHE A 23 -23.42 7.82 0.19
CA PHE A 23 -23.38 8.43 -1.14
C PHE A 23 -24.27 7.69 -2.14
N ARG A 24 -24.89 8.47 -3.02
CA ARG A 24 -25.95 8.09 -3.96
C ARG A 24 -25.34 7.72 -5.31
N ASN A 25 -25.66 6.52 -5.81
CA ASN A 25 -25.07 5.93 -7.02
C ASN A 25 -25.27 6.79 -8.28
N GLY A 26 -24.17 7.06 -8.99
CA GLY A 26 -24.16 7.51 -10.38
C GLY A 26 -24.21 6.29 -11.32
N THR A 27 -25.09 6.35 -12.31
CA THR A 27 -25.36 5.30 -13.29
C THR A 27 -24.23 5.19 -14.32
N GLY A 28 -23.24 4.34 -14.06
CA GLY A 28 -22.22 3.97 -15.02
C GLY A 28 -22.05 2.46 -15.03
N THR A 29 -22.57 1.80 -16.07
CA THR A 29 -22.45 0.36 -16.29
C THR A 29 -21.02 0.01 -16.67
N THR A 30 -20.18 -0.24 -15.67
CA THR A 30 -18.90 -0.96 -15.84
C THR A 30 -19.20 -2.44 -15.56
N PRO A 31 -18.70 -3.41 -16.37
CA PRO A 31 -18.90 -4.81 -16.05
C PRO A 31 -18.26 -5.11 -14.69
N ALA A 32 -19.09 -5.45 -13.71
CA ALA A 32 -18.62 -5.78 -12.38
C ALA A 32 -17.69 -6.99 -12.48
N LEU A 33 -16.43 -6.83 -12.10
CA LEU A 33 -15.57 -7.93 -11.67
C LEU A 33 -16.10 -8.46 -10.32
N THR A 34 -17.34 -8.94 -10.30
CA THR A 34 -17.96 -9.57 -9.14
C THR A 34 -17.43 -10.99 -9.03
N GLN A 35 -16.24 -11.12 -8.47
CA GLN A 35 -15.87 -12.39 -7.84
C GLN A 35 -16.68 -12.44 -6.54
N LYS A 36 -17.73 -13.27 -6.57
CA LYS A 36 -18.64 -13.50 -5.44
C LYS A 36 -17.85 -14.25 -4.36
N ARG A 37 -17.07 -13.55 -3.54
CA ARG A 37 -16.57 -14.11 -2.28
C ARG A 37 -17.81 -14.52 -1.48
N GLU A 38 -17.92 -15.79 -1.11
CA GLU A 38 -18.99 -16.25 -0.22
C GLU A 38 -18.95 -15.36 1.02
N SER A 39 -20.04 -14.63 1.27
CA SER A 39 -20.05 -13.55 2.25
C SER A 39 -19.99 -14.15 3.64
N ARG A 40 -18.78 -14.36 4.17
CA ARG A 40 -18.58 -14.40 5.61
C ARG A 40 -19.12 -13.08 6.15
N THR A 41 -20.08 -13.14 7.06
CA THR A 41 -20.68 -11.92 7.63
C THR A 41 -19.61 -11.19 8.44
N TRP A 42 -19.00 -10.19 7.83
CA TRP A 42 -17.98 -9.37 8.46
C TRP A 42 -18.65 -8.38 9.42
N THR A 43 -18.37 -8.52 10.70
CA THR A 43 -18.79 -7.56 11.74
C THR A 43 -17.58 -6.72 12.19
N PRO A 44 -17.80 -5.50 12.72
CA PRO A 44 -16.73 -4.72 13.33
C PRO A 44 -15.92 -5.50 14.39
N GLU A 45 -16.58 -6.37 15.16
CA GLU A 45 -15.94 -7.24 16.16
C GLU A 45 -15.05 -8.30 15.50
N SER A 46 -15.51 -8.92 14.41
CA SER A 46 -14.71 -9.88 13.65
C SER A 46 -13.48 -9.21 13.00
N GLY A 47 -13.63 -7.97 12.50
CA GLY A 47 -12.52 -7.18 11.98
C GLY A 47 -11.48 -6.85 13.05
N LYS A 48 -11.91 -6.42 14.24
CA LYS A 48 -11.03 -6.16 15.39
C LYS A 48 -10.29 -7.42 15.87
N HIS A 49 -10.96 -8.56 15.87
CA HIS A 49 -10.34 -9.82 16.26
C HIS A 49 -9.27 -10.24 15.25
N VAL A 50 -9.60 -10.23 13.96
CA VAL A 50 -8.66 -10.47 12.85
C VAL A 50 -7.44 -9.54 12.92
N GLN A 51 -7.65 -8.27 13.27
CA GLN A 51 -6.57 -7.30 13.47
C GLN A 51 -5.71 -7.60 14.71
N THR A 52 -6.32 -8.00 15.82
CA THR A 52 -5.59 -8.41 17.03
C THR A 52 -4.66 -9.59 16.76
N VAL A 53 -5.20 -10.65 16.13
CA VAL A 53 -4.42 -11.86 15.80
C VAL A 53 -3.30 -11.52 14.82
N PHE A 54 -3.52 -10.57 13.89
CA PHE A 54 -2.47 -10.08 12.98
C PHE A 54 -1.27 -9.50 13.72
N PHE A 55 -1.51 -8.59 14.66
CA PHE A 55 -0.43 -7.94 15.38
C PHE A 55 0.33 -8.93 16.25
N GLN A 56 -0.36 -9.89 16.86
CA GLN A 56 0.29 -10.98 17.60
C GLN A 56 1.12 -11.88 16.68
N PHE A 57 0.61 -12.20 15.48
CA PHE A 57 1.34 -12.95 14.47
C PHE A 57 2.63 -12.23 14.09
N TYR A 58 2.52 -10.94 13.77
CA TYR A 58 3.65 -10.08 13.43
C TYR A 58 4.68 -10.01 14.57
N GLU A 59 4.22 -9.78 15.80
CA GLU A 59 5.07 -9.77 17.00
C GLU A 59 5.85 -11.10 17.14
N ALA A 60 5.17 -12.24 16.99
CA ALA A 60 5.78 -13.55 17.07
C ALA A 60 6.84 -13.78 15.96
N THR A 61 6.57 -13.33 14.73
CA THR A 61 7.57 -13.40 13.65
C THR A 61 8.81 -12.56 13.93
N ASN A 62 8.63 -11.36 14.51
CA ASN A 62 9.75 -10.48 14.90
C ASN A 62 10.59 -11.07 16.03
N GLN A 63 9.94 -11.76 16.97
CA GLN A 63 10.59 -12.47 18.06
C GLN A 63 11.23 -13.80 17.62
N LYS A 64 11.03 -14.20 16.34
CA LYS A 64 11.45 -15.50 15.80
C LYS A 64 10.86 -16.68 16.58
N ASP A 65 9.69 -16.50 17.19
CA ASP A 65 8.93 -17.58 17.82
C ASP A 65 8.12 -18.31 16.74
N ALA A 66 8.79 -19.24 16.04
CA ALA A 66 8.21 -19.96 14.91
C ALA A 66 6.93 -20.72 15.28
N LYS A 67 6.88 -21.32 16.48
CA LYS A 67 5.72 -22.09 16.95
C LYS A 67 4.50 -21.19 17.15
N ARG A 68 4.68 -20.05 17.82
CA ARG A 68 3.61 -19.07 18.04
C ARG A 68 3.20 -18.43 16.73
N ALA A 69 4.16 -18.06 15.87
CA ALA A 69 3.90 -17.47 14.56
C ALA A 69 3.07 -18.41 13.66
N ILE A 70 3.43 -19.70 13.58
CA ILE A 70 2.66 -20.68 12.80
C ILE A 70 1.24 -20.82 13.34
N THR A 71 1.09 -20.94 14.67
CA THR A 71 -0.24 -21.08 15.30
C THR A 71 -1.14 -19.90 14.96
N LEU A 72 -0.62 -18.68 15.09
CA LEU A 72 -1.36 -17.45 14.79
C LEU A 72 -1.60 -17.29 13.28
N GLY A 73 -0.66 -17.69 12.43
CA GLY A 73 -0.82 -17.66 10.97
C GLY A 73 -1.89 -18.63 10.47
N GLU A 74 -1.97 -19.83 11.07
CA GLU A 74 -3.07 -20.76 10.80
C GLU A 74 -4.41 -20.20 11.25
N GLU A 75 -4.47 -19.56 12.42
CA GLU A 75 -5.67 -18.90 12.91
C GLU A 75 -6.09 -17.76 11.98
N LEU A 76 -5.16 -16.92 11.54
CA LEU A 76 -5.43 -15.87 10.54
C LEU A 76 -6.05 -16.44 9.26
N CYS A 77 -5.47 -17.51 8.72
CA CYS A 77 -6.01 -18.19 7.53
C CYS A 77 -7.38 -18.82 7.76
N ARG A 78 -7.78 -19.09 9.01
CA ARG A 78 -9.14 -19.55 9.36
C ARG A 78 -10.10 -18.39 9.54
N LEU A 79 -9.62 -17.21 9.96
CA LEU A 79 -10.44 -16.02 10.23
C LEU A 79 -10.68 -15.17 8.98
N ASP A 80 -9.75 -15.18 8.03
CA ASP A 80 -9.80 -14.32 6.84
C ASP A 80 -9.32 -15.07 5.59
N ASP A 81 -9.95 -14.75 4.45
CA ASP A 81 -9.56 -15.26 3.14
C ASP A 81 -8.51 -14.33 2.51
N SER A 82 -7.44 -14.10 3.27
CA SER A 82 -6.28 -13.34 2.81
C SER A 82 -5.33 -14.27 2.04
N PRO A 83 -5.06 -14.02 0.75
CA PRO A 83 -4.07 -14.78 0.02
C PRO A 83 -2.64 -14.49 0.53
N GLN A 84 -2.38 -13.28 1.02
CA GLN A 84 -1.09 -12.89 1.57
C GLN A 84 -0.81 -13.59 2.92
N ASP A 85 -1.82 -13.77 3.78
CA ASP A 85 -1.63 -14.46 5.06
C ASP A 85 -1.26 -15.94 4.82
N ARG A 86 -1.86 -16.55 3.80
CA ARG A 86 -1.52 -17.91 3.35
C ARG A 86 -0.11 -18.00 2.78
N PHE A 87 0.30 -17.01 1.98
CA PHE A 87 1.67 -16.91 1.48
C PHE A 87 2.69 -16.77 2.63
N ASN A 88 2.44 -15.86 3.58
CA ASN A 88 3.31 -15.65 4.73
C ASN A 88 3.43 -16.92 5.61
N LEU A 89 2.32 -17.63 5.82
CA LEU A 89 2.33 -18.92 6.51
C LEU A 89 3.13 -19.99 5.72
N ALA A 90 3.04 -19.99 4.40
CA ALA A 90 3.86 -20.89 3.59
C ALA A 90 5.36 -20.60 3.78
N CYS A 91 5.78 -19.34 3.83
CA CYS A 91 7.18 -18.98 4.11
C CYS A 91 7.63 -19.51 5.49
N LEU A 92 6.79 -19.39 6.53
CA LEU A 92 7.08 -19.99 7.85
C LEU A 92 7.25 -21.52 7.76
N TYR A 93 6.43 -22.19 6.96
CA TYR A 93 6.58 -23.62 6.75
C TYR A 93 7.87 -23.99 6.02
N VAL A 94 8.34 -23.18 5.07
CA VAL A 94 9.63 -23.44 4.40
C VAL A 94 10.79 -23.33 5.39
N GLU A 95 10.78 -22.32 6.27
CA GLU A 95 11.82 -22.15 7.30
C GLU A 95 11.88 -23.37 8.25
N GLU A 96 10.73 -23.91 8.63
CA GLU A 96 10.63 -25.12 9.45
C GLU A 96 10.80 -26.43 8.66
N SER A 97 11.24 -26.34 7.39
CA SER A 97 11.40 -27.48 6.48
C SER A 97 10.12 -28.31 6.24
N ARG A 98 8.95 -27.74 6.54
CA ARG A 98 7.61 -28.30 6.30
C ARG A 98 7.17 -28.01 4.86
N PHE A 99 7.95 -28.48 3.90
CA PHE A 99 7.80 -28.10 2.49
C PHE A 99 6.45 -28.50 1.87
N ASP A 100 5.88 -29.64 2.25
CA ASP A 100 4.58 -30.07 1.72
C ASP A 100 3.44 -29.15 2.19
N ASP A 101 3.48 -28.74 3.47
CA ASP A 101 2.54 -27.77 4.03
C ASP A 101 2.70 -26.40 3.35
N ALA A 102 3.95 -25.99 3.06
CA ALA A 102 4.23 -24.76 2.33
C ALA A 102 3.60 -24.78 0.92
N ILE A 103 3.83 -25.85 0.15
CA ILE A 103 3.24 -26.02 -1.20
C ILE A 103 1.72 -26.02 -1.13
N LYS A 104 1.12 -26.68 -0.12
CA LYS A 104 -0.32 -26.65 0.10
C LYS A 104 -0.82 -25.23 0.33
N LYS A 105 -0.17 -24.46 1.20
CA LYS A 105 -0.56 -23.08 1.49
C LYS A 105 -0.36 -22.12 0.32
N LEU A 106 0.69 -22.30 -0.48
CA LEU A 106 0.87 -21.54 -1.73
C LEU A 106 -0.25 -21.83 -2.73
N ASN A 107 -0.69 -23.08 -2.85
CA ASN A 107 -1.85 -23.41 -3.69
C ASN A 107 -3.15 -22.80 -3.16
N GLU A 108 -3.38 -22.81 -1.85
CA GLU A 108 -4.52 -22.12 -1.24
C GLU A 108 -4.46 -20.60 -1.51
N ALA A 109 -3.28 -19.98 -1.44
CA ALA A 109 -3.08 -18.56 -1.75
C ALA A 109 -3.42 -18.24 -3.21
N ILE A 110 -2.95 -19.06 -4.15
CA ILE A 110 -3.26 -18.94 -5.59
C ILE A 110 -4.77 -19.07 -5.83
N ALA A 111 -5.44 -20.02 -5.16
CA ALA A 111 -6.88 -20.25 -5.33
C ALA A 111 -7.76 -19.15 -4.72
N CYS A 112 -7.26 -18.45 -3.69
CA CYS A 112 -8.02 -17.44 -2.95
C CYS A 112 -8.17 -16.11 -3.71
N ALA A 113 -7.24 -15.78 -4.60
CA ALA A 113 -7.23 -14.49 -5.29
C ALA A 113 -6.75 -14.61 -6.75
N PRO A 114 -7.40 -15.46 -7.58
CA PRO A 114 -7.05 -15.54 -8.98
C PRO A 114 -7.45 -14.24 -9.67
N ASN A 115 -6.54 -13.70 -10.48
CA ASN A 115 -6.69 -12.45 -11.22
C ASN A 115 -6.83 -11.21 -10.30
N ASP A 116 -6.25 -11.24 -9.10
CA ASP A 116 -6.22 -10.09 -8.20
C ASP A 116 -4.96 -9.20 -8.46
N PRO A 117 -5.12 -7.93 -8.89
CA PRO A 117 -3.99 -7.03 -9.13
C PRO A 117 -3.14 -6.74 -7.89
N SER A 118 -3.72 -6.86 -6.70
CA SER A 118 -3.04 -6.57 -5.43
C SER A 118 -2.19 -7.73 -4.93
N PHE A 119 -2.39 -8.94 -5.46
CA PHE A 119 -1.67 -10.14 -5.05
C PHE A 119 -0.91 -10.78 -6.22
N ARG A 120 0.32 -10.32 -6.43
CA ARG A 120 1.25 -10.74 -7.50
C ARG A 120 1.97 -12.05 -7.15
N VAL A 121 1.19 -13.11 -6.96
CA VAL A 121 1.68 -14.38 -6.36
C VAL A 121 2.75 -15.09 -7.17
N ALA A 122 2.69 -15.04 -8.50
CA ALA A 122 3.70 -15.68 -9.34
C ALA A 122 5.06 -14.98 -9.21
N GLU A 123 5.05 -13.65 -9.15
CA GLU A 123 6.23 -12.83 -8.89
C GLU A 123 6.79 -13.10 -7.49
N GLN A 124 5.95 -13.09 -6.45
CA GLN A 124 6.37 -13.43 -5.10
C GLN A 124 6.97 -14.84 -5.01
N ILE A 125 6.35 -15.86 -5.60
CA ILE A 125 6.88 -17.23 -5.61
C ILE A 125 8.25 -17.32 -6.32
N ARG A 126 8.45 -16.51 -7.36
CA ARG A 126 9.70 -16.51 -8.15
C ARG A 126 10.83 -15.78 -7.46
N GLU A 127 10.53 -14.68 -6.75
CA GLU A 127 11.52 -13.73 -6.26
C GLU A 127 11.80 -13.86 -4.76
N ASP A 128 10.81 -14.31 -3.97
CA ASP A 128 10.99 -14.43 -2.54
C ASP A 128 12.02 -15.52 -2.22
N THR A 129 13.11 -15.08 -1.61
CA THR A 129 14.25 -15.92 -1.20
C THR A 129 13.87 -16.91 -0.11
N ASP A 130 12.82 -16.65 0.67
CA ASP A 130 12.35 -17.59 1.71
C ASP A 130 11.87 -18.89 1.05
N LEU A 131 11.51 -18.86 -0.24
CA LEU A 131 11.05 -20.02 -1.00
C LEU A 131 12.17 -20.71 -1.80
N ASP A 132 13.43 -20.24 -1.70
CA ASP A 132 14.59 -20.86 -2.36
C ASP A 132 14.67 -22.39 -2.15
N PRO A 133 14.41 -22.93 -0.93
CA PRO A 133 14.41 -24.38 -0.72
C PRO A 133 13.38 -25.13 -1.56
N LEU A 134 12.23 -24.51 -1.89
CA LEU A 134 11.19 -25.13 -2.70
C LEU A 134 11.58 -25.23 -4.17
N ARG A 135 12.44 -24.34 -4.69
CA ARG A 135 12.78 -24.28 -6.13
C ARG A 135 13.43 -25.55 -6.67
N LYS A 136 14.05 -26.34 -5.80
CA LYS A 136 14.69 -27.62 -6.15
C LYS A 136 13.71 -28.80 -6.16
N ARG A 137 12.49 -28.61 -5.64
CA ARG A 137 11.49 -29.68 -5.62
C ARG A 137 10.89 -29.90 -7.00
N PRO A 138 10.54 -31.15 -7.35
CA PRO A 138 9.97 -31.47 -8.65
C PRO A 138 8.60 -30.79 -8.89
N ASP A 139 7.81 -30.61 -7.83
CA ASP A 139 6.46 -30.03 -7.87
C ASP A 139 6.45 -28.49 -7.94
N PHE A 140 7.59 -27.83 -7.75
CA PHE A 140 7.69 -26.37 -7.79
C PHE A 140 7.35 -25.80 -9.17
N SER A 141 7.79 -26.48 -10.24
CA SER A 141 7.53 -26.02 -11.61
C SER A 141 6.03 -25.96 -11.92
N ASP A 142 5.25 -26.91 -11.42
CA ASP A 142 3.79 -26.94 -11.60
C ASP A 142 3.06 -25.99 -10.65
N LEU A 143 3.61 -25.72 -9.47
CA LEU A 143 3.15 -24.61 -8.63
C LEU A 143 3.29 -23.26 -9.37
N LEU A 144 4.46 -22.99 -9.94
CA LEU A 144 4.72 -21.72 -10.63
C LEU A 144 3.82 -21.54 -11.86
N LYS A 145 3.61 -22.59 -12.67
CA LYS A 145 2.66 -22.54 -13.80
C LYS A 145 1.24 -22.20 -13.34
N ARG A 146 0.79 -22.79 -12.21
CA ARG A 146 -0.53 -22.47 -11.63
C ARG A 146 -0.61 -21.02 -11.18
N ALA A 147 0.43 -20.51 -10.54
CA ALA A 147 0.52 -19.12 -10.13
C ALA A 147 0.46 -18.17 -11.34
N GLU A 148 1.24 -18.42 -12.39
CA GLU A 148 1.26 -17.60 -13.62
C GLU A 148 -0.05 -17.64 -14.39
N ALA A 149 -0.74 -18.78 -14.37
CA ALA A 149 -2.08 -18.91 -14.95
C ALA A 149 -3.11 -18.06 -14.17
N ALA A 150 -2.94 -17.94 -12.85
CA ALA A 150 -3.80 -17.17 -11.97
C ALA A 150 -3.41 -15.68 -11.88
N SER A 151 -2.25 -15.26 -12.39
CA SER A 151 -1.79 -13.86 -12.36
C SER A 151 -2.78 -12.92 -13.06
N TRP A 152 -2.93 -11.72 -12.50
CA TRP A 152 -3.73 -10.66 -13.11
C TRP A 152 -3.17 -10.23 -14.46
N LYS A 153 -3.99 -10.28 -15.51
CA LYS A 153 -3.63 -9.90 -16.88
C LYS A 153 -4.49 -8.72 -17.30
N PRO A 154 -4.10 -7.48 -16.98
CA PRO A 154 -4.88 -6.32 -17.36
C PRO A 154 -4.96 -6.20 -18.87
N ALA A 155 -6.14 -5.89 -19.37
CA ALA A 155 -6.27 -5.36 -20.72
C ALA A 155 -5.48 -4.05 -20.81
N ARG A 156 -4.99 -3.74 -22.00
CA ARG A 156 -4.39 -2.43 -22.27
C ARG A 156 -5.41 -1.34 -21.93
N LEU A 157 -5.00 -0.33 -21.17
CA LEU A 157 -5.84 0.84 -20.94
C LEU A 157 -6.10 1.53 -22.30
N GLU A 158 -7.37 1.64 -22.65
CA GLU A 158 -7.82 2.44 -23.79
C GLU A 158 -8.11 3.85 -23.28
N TYR A 159 -7.38 4.83 -23.79
CA TYR A 159 -7.58 6.23 -23.45
C TYR A 159 -8.64 6.81 -24.39
N GLU A 160 -9.53 7.66 -23.86
CA GLU A 160 -10.44 8.44 -24.68
C GLU A 160 -9.62 9.29 -25.66
N THR A 161 -9.88 9.13 -26.97
CA THR A 161 -9.21 9.91 -28.04
C THR A 161 -10.00 11.16 -28.44
N GLY A 162 -11.07 11.49 -27.68
CA GLY A 162 -11.86 12.69 -27.89
C GLY A 162 -11.15 13.95 -27.43
N ASP A 163 -11.82 15.09 -27.55
CA ASP A 163 -11.27 16.36 -27.10
C ASP A 163 -10.93 16.31 -25.60
N ALA A 164 -9.72 16.76 -25.27
CA ALA A 164 -9.28 16.85 -23.89
C ALA A 164 -10.24 17.77 -23.13
N ARG A 165 -10.87 17.24 -22.07
CA ARG A 165 -11.59 18.09 -21.13
C ARG A 165 -10.61 19.13 -20.57
N PRO A 166 -11.03 20.38 -20.39
CA PRO A 166 -10.19 21.38 -19.76
C PRO A 166 -9.65 20.85 -18.44
N ALA A 167 -8.35 20.99 -18.21
CA ALA A 167 -7.77 20.61 -16.94
C ALA A 167 -8.48 21.38 -15.81
N PRO A 168 -8.86 20.71 -14.71
CA PRO A 168 -9.50 21.40 -13.60
C PRO A 168 -8.58 22.50 -13.07
N SER A 169 -9.13 23.70 -12.86
CA SER A 169 -8.36 24.84 -12.39
C SER A 169 -7.83 24.57 -10.99
N THR A 170 -6.51 24.53 -10.84
CA THR A 170 -5.80 24.60 -9.58
C THR A 170 -5.65 26.07 -9.19
N ARG A 171 -6.10 26.46 -7.99
CA ARG A 171 -5.77 27.78 -7.44
C ARG A 171 -4.30 27.76 -7.01
N SER A 172 -3.39 28.01 -7.95
CA SER A 172 -1.99 28.26 -7.68
C SER A 172 -1.72 29.76 -7.82
N GLY A 173 -0.95 30.33 -6.90
CA GLY A 173 -0.51 31.71 -7.02
C GLY A 173 0.64 31.97 -6.07
N ARG A 174 1.71 32.58 -6.58
CA ARG A 174 2.83 33.10 -5.77
C ARG A 174 2.37 34.19 -4.78
N ASP A 175 1.16 34.71 -4.96
CA ASP A 175 0.57 35.80 -4.17
C ASP A 175 -0.20 35.30 -2.92
N ASN A 176 -0.09 34.01 -2.58
CA ASN A 176 -0.61 33.47 -1.33
C ASN A 176 0.43 33.64 -0.21
N GLU A 177 0.06 34.32 0.88
CA GLU A 177 0.97 34.60 2.01
C GLU A 177 1.53 33.33 2.65
N TYR A 178 0.69 32.31 2.85
CA TYR A 178 1.12 31.03 3.43
C TYR A 178 2.12 30.31 2.51
N LEU A 179 1.86 30.24 1.21
CA LEU A 179 2.78 29.63 0.25
C LEU A 179 4.08 30.44 0.10
N THR A 180 4.01 31.76 0.21
CA THR A 180 5.19 32.63 0.25
C THR A 180 6.04 32.36 1.49
N ALA A 181 5.40 32.21 2.66
CA ALA A 181 6.09 31.86 3.90
C ALA A 181 6.76 30.48 3.79
N LEU A 182 6.05 29.48 3.26
CA LEU A 182 6.61 28.14 3.00
C LEU A 182 7.82 28.22 2.06
N ARG A 183 7.69 28.88 0.91
CA ARG A 183 8.78 29.05 -0.08
C ARG A 183 10.01 29.70 0.52
N THR A 184 9.80 30.78 1.28
CA THR A 184 10.86 31.60 1.85
C THR A 184 11.57 30.86 2.99
N LYS A 185 10.79 30.30 3.93
CA LYS A 185 11.32 29.61 5.11
C LYS A 185 12.23 28.45 4.74
N TYR A 186 11.85 27.67 3.73
CA TYR A 186 12.60 26.48 3.30
C TYR A 186 13.48 26.72 2.06
N ASN A 187 13.61 27.98 1.63
CA ASN A 187 14.44 28.42 0.50
C ASN A 187 14.22 27.58 -0.77
N LEU A 188 12.95 27.32 -1.12
CA LEU A 188 12.61 26.40 -2.20
C LEU A 188 13.12 26.89 -3.57
N ASP A 189 13.19 28.21 -3.79
CA ASP A 189 13.73 28.80 -5.02
C ASP A 189 15.19 28.40 -5.27
N ALA A 190 16.01 28.33 -4.21
CA ALA A 190 17.40 27.91 -4.33
C ALA A 190 17.53 26.42 -4.64
N LEU A 191 16.63 25.58 -4.12
CA LEU A 191 16.63 24.14 -4.42
C LEU A 191 16.42 23.86 -5.90
N ILE A 192 15.53 24.64 -6.54
CA ILE A 192 15.17 24.47 -7.94
C ILE A 192 15.99 25.33 -8.91
N ALA A 193 16.96 26.10 -8.38
CA ALA A 193 17.80 26.97 -9.17
C ALA A 193 18.59 26.16 -10.20
N GLY A 194 18.52 26.57 -11.47
CA GLY A 194 19.18 25.85 -12.58
C GLY A 194 18.42 24.66 -13.16
N SER A 195 17.21 24.37 -12.66
CA SER A 195 16.31 23.39 -13.30
C SER A 195 15.92 23.82 -14.72
N ARG A 196 15.78 22.86 -15.62
CA ARG A 196 15.48 23.03 -17.04
C ARG A 196 13.98 23.05 -17.36
N GLY A 197 13.12 22.97 -16.34
CA GLY A 197 11.67 23.02 -16.46
C GLY A 197 10.93 22.32 -15.33
N ASP A 198 9.60 22.39 -15.37
CA ASP A 198 8.71 21.97 -14.27
C ASP A 198 8.91 20.51 -13.85
N MET A 199 9.14 19.58 -14.78
CA MET A 199 9.36 18.17 -14.45
C MET A 199 10.63 17.95 -13.62
N GLU A 200 11.68 18.74 -13.86
CA GLU A 200 12.90 18.66 -13.06
C GLU A 200 12.67 19.27 -11.67
N GLN A 201 11.94 20.38 -11.59
CA GLN A 201 11.53 20.98 -10.30
C GLN A 201 10.69 20.02 -9.47
N VAL A 202 9.74 19.31 -10.09
CA VAL A 202 8.94 18.28 -9.43
C VAL A 202 9.83 17.19 -8.85
N LYS A 203 10.79 16.68 -9.62
CA LYS A 203 11.72 15.64 -9.13
C LYS A 203 12.58 16.14 -7.97
N ILE A 204 13.11 17.36 -8.06
CA ILE A 204 13.91 17.99 -7.00
C ILE A 204 13.09 18.10 -5.72
N LEU A 205 11.88 18.66 -5.79
CA LEU A 205 11.03 18.88 -4.63
C LEU A 205 10.52 17.57 -4.03
N CYS A 206 10.13 16.58 -4.85
CA CYS A 206 9.80 15.24 -4.37
C CYS A 206 10.97 14.61 -3.61
N THR A 207 12.18 14.70 -4.16
CA THR A 207 13.40 14.16 -3.53
C THR A 207 13.70 14.89 -2.23
N TRP A 208 13.60 16.22 -2.24
CA TRP A 208 13.82 17.04 -1.06
C TRP A 208 12.86 16.67 0.06
N VAL A 209 11.54 16.64 -0.18
CA VAL A 209 10.55 16.22 0.83
C VAL A 209 10.81 14.79 1.30
N HIS A 210 11.18 13.86 0.39
CA HIS A 210 11.47 12.48 0.75
C HIS A 210 12.57 12.34 1.82
N THR A 211 13.51 13.29 1.85
CA THR A 211 14.66 13.31 2.78
C THR A 211 14.41 14.09 4.08
N ARG A 212 13.18 14.53 4.34
CA ARG A 212 12.84 15.28 5.56
C ARG A 212 12.50 14.39 6.75
N TRP A 213 12.03 13.17 6.50
CA TRP A 213 11.68 12.19 7.54
C TRP A 213 11.66 10.78 6.96
N ASN A 214 11.59 9.76 7.83
CA ASN A 214 11.41 8.37 7.42
C ASN A 214 9.92 8.03 7.29
N HIS A 215 9.60 7.12 6.37
CA HIS A 215 8.23 6.59 6.25
C HIS A 215 7.90 5.70 7.45
N VAL A 216 6.73 5.91 8.04
CA VAL A 216 6.15 5.04 9.08
C VAL A 216 4.69 4.76 8.75
N GLY A 217 4.19 3.57 9.09
CA GLY A 217 2.79 3.19 8.85
C GLY A 217 1.77 3.86 9.78
N ASP A 218 2.23 4.43 10.90
CA ASP A 218 1.40 5.19 11.84
C ASP A 218 2.18 6.36 12.43
N THR A 219 1.47 7.44 12.76
CA THR A 219 2.06 8.65 13.35
C THR A 219 1.12 9.25 14.38
N ASN A 220 1.68 9.68 15.51
CA ASN A 220 0.94 10.40 16.57
C ASN A 220 0.91 11.92 16.33
N SER A 221 1.63 12.39 15.31
CA SER A 221 1.73 13.81 15.01
C SER A 221 0.38 14.37 14.53
N GLN A 222 0.01 15.55 15.00
CA GLN A 222 -1.26 16.22 14.67
C GLN A 222 -1.11 17.24 13.53
N SER A 223 0.11 17.43 13.01
CA SER A 223 0.39 18.34 11.90
C SER A 223 -0.32 17.87 10.62
N THR A 224 -1.01 18.78 9.93
CA THR A 224 -1.80 18.45 8.73
C THR A 224 -1.50 19.35 7.52
N ASP A 225 -0.66 20.37 7.67
CA ASP A 225 -0.27 21.30 6.61
C ASP A 225 1.25 21.24 6.32
N PRO A 226 1.70 21.63 5.12
CA PRO A 226 3.11 21.56 4.72
C PRO A 226 4.11 22.17 5.72
N VAL A 227 3.85 23.36 6.25
CA VAL A 227 4.77 24.03 7.19
C VAL A 227 4.82 23.28 8.51
N GLY A 228 3.66 22.95 9.09
CA GLY A 228 3.58 22.20 10.35
C GLY A 228 4.21 20.81 10.27
N LEU A 229 4.09 20.12 9.13
CA LEU A 229 4.73 18.83 8.88
C LEU A 229 6.25 18.95 8.82
N LEU A 230 6.77 19.93 8.08
CA LEU A 230 8.21 20.18 7.99
C LEU A 230 8.82 20.57 9.35
N GLU A 231 8.14 21.41 10.13
CA GLU A 231 8.58 21.78 11.48
C GLU A 231 8.58 20.61 12.45
N ALA A 232 7.58 19.73 12.36
CA ALA A 232 7.52 18.53 13.17
C ALA A 232 8.63 17.54 12.76
N ALA A 233 8.90 17.39 11.47
CA ALA A 233 10.01 16.59 10.97
C ALA A 233 11.38 17.09 11.46
N GLU A 234 11.59 18.42 11.50
CA GLU A 234 12.81 19.03 12.07
C GLU A 234 12.99 18.71 13.56
N LYS A 235 11.91 18.36 14.27
CA LYS A 235 11.92 17.91 15.67
C LYS A 235 12.04 16.38 15.82
N GLY A 236 12.13 15.65 14.71
CA GLY A 236 12.31 14.20 14.69
C GLY A 236 11.04 13.38 14.43
N ASP A 237 9.91 14.02 14.16
CA ASP A 237 8.68 13.29 13.80
C ASP A 237 8.85 12.58 12.45
N ASN A 238 8.15 11.45 12.31
CA ASN A 238 8.08 10.66 11.08
C ASN A 238 6.62 10.48 10.66
N PHE A 239 6.39 10.33 9.36
CA PHE A 239 5.04 10.39 8.80
C PHE A 239 4.76 9.30 7.75
N ARG A 240 3.49 9.16 7.41
CA ARG A 240 2.98 8.19 6.44
C ARG A 240 3.03 8.77 5.03
N CYS A 241 2.67 7.95 4.04
CA CYS A 241 2.60 8.33 2.63
C CYS A 241 1.70 9.56 2.35
N ALA A 242 0.63 9.74 3.12
CA ALA A 242 -0.31 10.86 2.96
C ALA A 242 0.37 12.23 3.18
N GLU A 243 1.20 12.35 4.22
CA GLU A 243 1.87 13.60 4.58
C GLU A 243 2.95 14.01 3.57
N TYR A 244 3.62 13.04 2.92
CA TYR A 244 4.49 13.33 1.78
C TYR A 244 3.71 13.99 0.64
N GLY A 245 2.53 13.46 0.29
CA GLY A 245 1.67 14.00 -0.77
C GLY A 245 1.19 15.43 -0.47
N ILE A 246 0.81 15.70 0.78
CA ILE A 246 0.41 17.03 1.25
C ILE A 246 1.58 18.01 1.14
N THR A 247 2.75 17.63 1.65
CA THR A 247 3.92 18.51 1.71
C THR A 247 4.46 18.83 0.32
N VAL A 248 4.61 17.82 -0.54
CA VAL A 248 5.03 18.02 -1.95
C VAL A 248 4.04 18.94 -2.67
N THR A 249 2.74 18.74 -2.49
CA THR A 249 1.71 19.61 -3.08
C THR A 249 1.89 21.07 -2.64
N GLY A 250 2.17 21.31 -1.36
CA GLY A 250 2.48 22.63 -0.84
C GLY A 250 3.71 23.25 -1.48
N CYS A 251 4.82 22.51 -1.54
CA CYS A 251 6.07 22.96 -2.16
C CYS A 251 5.91 23.29 -3.65
N LEU A 252 5.19 22.45 -4.41
CA LEU A 252 4.93 22.68 -5.83
C LEU A 252 4.11 23.95 -6.03
N ASN A 253 3.00 24.10 -5.30
CA ASN A 253 2.16 25.29 -5.39
C ASN A 253 2.94 26.56 -4.99
N ALA A 254 3.85 26.45 -4.03
CA ALA A 254 4.66 27.57 -3.57
C ALA A 254 5.65 28.09 -4.63
N VAL A 255 6.21 27.22 -5.47
CA VAL A 255 7.08 27.62 -6.59
C VAL A 255 6.31 28.01 -7.86
N GLY A 256 4.98 27.81 -7.87
CA GLY A 256 4.08 28.15 -8.96
C GLY A 256 3.71 26.98 -9.87
N ILE A 257 4.07 25.75 -9.51
CA ILE A 257 3.66 24.53 -10.22
C ILE A 257 2.30 24.11 -9.68
N PRO A 258 1.24 24.07 -10.52
CA PRO A 258 -0.07 23.76 -10.01
C PRO A 258 -0.22 22.29 -9.61
N ALA A 259 -0.59 22.04 -8.36
CA ALA A 259 -0.72 20.69 -7.79
C ALA A 259 -1.91 20.58 -6.83
N ARG A 260 -2.46 19.38 -6.70
CA ARG A 260 -3.52 19.05 -5.74
C ARG A 260 -3.37 17.63 -5.22
N VAL A 261 -3.79 17.41 -3.97
CA VAL A 261 -3.92 16.07 -3.40
C VAL A 261 -5.20 15.43 -3.94
N VAL A 262 -5.08 14.19 -4.44
CA VAL A 262 -6.21 13.35 -4.82
C VAL A 262 -6.14 12.09 -3.99
N SER A 263 -7.21 11.80 -3.26
CA SER A 263 -7.35 10.55 -2.51
C SER A 263 -8.28 9.62 -3.27
N ALA A 264 -7.84 8.38 -3.46
CA ALA A 264 -8.65 7.31 -4.01
C ALA A 264 -8.80 6.22 -2.96
N ARG A 265 -9.93 5.53 -3.00
CA ARG A 265 -10.18 4.35 -2.16
C ARG A 265 -10.28 3.13 -3.02
N ALA A 266 -9.88 1.99 -2.46
CA ALA A 266 -10.13 0.71 -3.10
C ALA A 266 -11.64 0.47 -3.22
N GLN A 267 -12.08 -0.22 -4.27
CA GLN A 267 -13.49 -0.49 -4.52
C GLN A 267 -14.16 -1.25 -3.36
N ASP A 268 -13.40 -2.07 -2.67
CA ASP A 268 -13.76 -2.93 -1.54
C ASP A 268 -13.44 -2.28 -0.17
N VAL A 269 -13.31 -0.94 -0.09
CA VAL A 269 -12.94 -0.22 1.16
C VAL A 269 -13.78 -0.59 2.38
N GLU A 270 -15.03 -0.96 2.21
CA GLU A 270 -15.94 -1.31 3.31
C GLU A 270 -15.65 -2.68 3.94
N THR A 271 -14.96 -3.56 3.21
CA THR A 271 -14.69 -4.95 3.62
C THR A 271 -13.20 -5.28 3.63
N ARG A 272 -12.36 -4.42 3.03
CA ARG A 272 -10.91 -4.58 2.99
C ARG A 272 -10.31 -4.29 4.36
N ARG A 273 -9.46 -5.21 4.79
CA ARG A 273 -8.81 -5.18 6.10
C ARG A 273 -7.79 -4.05 6.27
N PHE A 274 -7.00 -3.75 5.24
CA PHE A 274 -5.93 -2.72 5.21
C PHE A 274 -5.74 -2.19 3.79
N GLY A 275 -5.17 -0.99 3.59
CA GLY A 275 -4.89 -0.47 2.24
C GLY A 275 -6.13 -0.07 1.45
N ALA A 276 -7.14 0.39 2.16
CA ALA A 276 -8.42 0.78 1.60
C ALA A 276 -8.44 2.23 1.06
N GLY A 277 -7.40 3.01 1.35
CA GLY A 277 -7.24 4.42 0.99
C GLY A 277 -7.31 5.38 2.17
#